data_AF-A0A955A6N6-F1
#
_entry.id   AF-A0A955A6N6-F1
#
_cell.length_a   1.000
_cell.length_b   1.000
_cell.length_c   1.000
_cell.angle_alpha   90.00
_cell.angle_beta   90.00
_cell.angle_gamma   90.00
#
_symmetry.space_group_name_H-M   'P 1'
#
loop_
_entity.id
_entity.type
_entity.pdbx_description
1 polymer ?
#
loop_
_entity_poly.entity_id
_entity_poly.type
_entity_poly.pdbx_seq_one_letter_code
_entity_poly.pdbx_strand_id
1 'polypeptide(L)'
;MMTSTNRIKYIDLGRRHTWLMSGALLACGVALACPCRTSAQAPQGGELTIESLAAPPVANILPVTKAVYDDAVRELVTANKGMTMLLEAERDNRLADVTPNIFTTTHGALIGVRRRSSWLTEFGDPAGVELSRRGNALMKRFRALLTNYNNTSRKAQAFLENTTQPFGANANSRNQQYAQAMRLAQAGKAVETELFILKSVQGWMPKIGLLADIGHYTKGFEQARLIAAPVAQQQRHQAGQEGLAALLKSVWPQVPAVLDDTDKVVAEIGAAGQATRGTEQMDGPAAFSYLCRNWFVTHENLQKAEAVEMALSSLEGNSPSERLEQIRTERKTLAQRMAQGLAELVRADSNRATSETFDKYLATAANLQIRATSGALRELDRALLALGDKLHQNRVSALGEALDELLYWREKSAEARAKAQAREYPSAQAALIVAARSASGLAGLLPAANLGSPDQSPRFLGSSPEVVTLVEPGGKRITLERVGPSTGATRVSQLHDRMFATMPSNVELSEPLELLKADLLVSDATPPLTLTTASSLAAAQAGCFDRCGGSVKAIYPNSLIVTRLTWPQLLPLGPPLIEDVPNFQEQAVLQVDLQPEWWQHSHFFVKPADASPQS
;
A
#
# COMPACT_ATOMS: atom_id res chain seq x y z
N MET A 1 -15.72 -49.22 58.69
CA MET A 1 -16.28 -48.13 59.53
C MET A 1 -15.58 -46.83 59.15
N MET A 2 -16.36 -45.76 59.02
CA MET A 2 -16.00 -44.37 58.73
C MET A 2 -15.55 -44.03 57.30
N THR A 3 -16.60 -43.67 56.55
CA THR A 3 -16.67 -42.82 55.36
C THR A 3 -16.01 -41.46 55.53
N SER A 4 -15.22 -41.03 54.54
CA SER A 4 -15.06 -39.59 54.24
C SER A 4 -15.15 -39.37 52.73
N THR A 5 -16.21 -38.67 52.36
CA THR A 5 -16.57 -38.17 51.03
C THR A 5 -15.69 -36.98 50.68
N ASN A 6 -15.01 -37.02 49.52
CA ASN A 6 -14.56 -35.81 48.84
C ASN A 6 -14.92 -35.86 47.36
N ARG A 7 -15.75 -34.88 46.97
CA ARG A 7 -16.32 -34.64 45.65
C ARG A 7 -15.23 -34.21 44.67
N ILE A 8 -15.05 -34.99 43.61
CA ILE A 8 -14.36 -34.55 42.39
C ILE A 8 -15.39 -33.80 41.54
N LYS A 9 -15.18 -32.50 41.32
CA LYS A 9 -15.97 -31.67 40.41
C LYS A 9 -15.61 -32.02 38.97
N TYR A 10 -16.54 -32.66 38.26
CA TYR A 10 -16.63 -32.60 36.81
C TYR A 10 -17.04 -31.16 36.43
N ILE A 11 -16.22 -30.48 35.62
CA ILE A 11 -16.67 -29.29 34.87
C ILE A 11 -16.76 -29.73 33.41
N ASP A 12 -18.00 -29.62 32.95
CA ASP A 12 -18.58 -30.12 31.72
C ASP A 12 -18.04 -29.35 30.50
N LEU A 13 -17.43 -30.07 29.55
CA LEU A 13 -17.13 -29.58 28.21
C LEU A 13 -18.42 -29.70 27.38
N GLY A 14 -19.17 -28.60 27.29
CA GLY A 14 -20.45 -28.58 26.57
C GLY A 14 -20.71 -27.28 25.82
N ARG A 15 -20.54 -27.34 24.49
CA ARG A 15 -21.28 -26.56 23.47
C ARG A 15 -20.97 -25.05 23.34
N ARG A 16 -19.94 -24.77 22.55
CA ARG A 16 -19.91 -23.63 21.62
C ARG A 16 -20.77 -23.99 20.41
N HIS A 17 -21.90 -23.30 20.19
CA HIS A 17 -22.56 -23.07 18.88
C HIS A 17 -23.95 -22.43 19.09
N THR A 18 -24.01 -21.09 19.07
CA THR A 18 -25.27 -20.35 18.85
C THR A 18 -24.96 -18.89 18.55
N TRP A 19 -24.66 -18.58 17.29
CA TRP A 19 -24.82 -17.24 16.73
C TRP A 19 -25.36 -17.38 15.32
N LEU A 20 -26.69 -17.52 15.21
CA LEU A 20 -27.45 -17.36 13.98
C LEU A 20 -28.88 -16.93 14.35
N MET A 21 -29.27 -15.77 13.82
CA MET A 21 -30.61 -15.19 13.74
C MET A 21 -31.21 -14.60 15.03
N SER A 22 -31.47 -13.30 15.02
CA SER A 22 -32.84 -12.74 15.13
C SER A 22 -32.82 -11.22 14.99
N GLY A 23 -33.58 -10.71 14.03
CA GLY A 23 -34.14 -9.37 14.13
C GLY A 23 -35.29 -9.40 15.14
N ALA A 24 -35.25 -8.49 16.10
CA ALA A 24 -36.40 -7.99 16.86
C ALA A 24 -35.91 -6.81 17.71
N LEU A 25 -36.32 -5.60 17.37
CA LEU A 25 -36.69 -4.54 18.32
C LEU A 25 -37.19 -3.33 17.53
N LEU A 26 -38.49 -3.35 17.26
CA LEU A 26 -39.30 -2.17 16.99
C LEU A 26 -40.26 -2.02 18.19
N ALA A 27 -40.41 -0.76 18.62
CA ALA A 27 -41.47 -0.20 19.46
C ALA A 27 -41.51 -0.53 20.97
N CYS A 28 -41.05 0.44 21.76
CA CYS A 28 -41.83 1.02 22.86
C CYS A 28 -41.38 2.47 23.03
N GLY A 29 -42.24 3.42 22.65
CA GLY A 29 -42.08 4.83 22.96
C GLY A 29 -42.93 5.20 24.18
N VAL A 30 -42.39 5.99 25.09
CA VAL A 30 -43.14 6.97 25.88
C VAL A 30 -42.26 8.21 26.02
N ALA A 31 -42.85 9.34 25.68
CA ALA A 31 -42.30 10.68 25.71
C ALA A 31 -42.10 11.21 27.13
N LEU A 32 -41.01 11.94 27.36
CA LEU A 32 -40.99 13.08 28.27
C LEU A 32 -40.24 14.21 27.57
N ALA A 33 -40.99 15.28 27.30
CA ALA A 33 -40.52 16.52 26.73
C ALA A 33 -39.82 17.37 27.80
N CYS A 34 -38.69 18.00 27.44
CA CYS A 34 -38.35 19.34 27.93
C CYS A 34 -37.42 20.03 26.91
N PRO A 35 -37.65 21.31 26.55
CA PRO A 35 -37.01 21.94 25.41
C PRO A 35 -35.77 22.75 25.82
N CYS A 36 -34.61 22.43 25.27
CA CYS A 36 -33.50 23.39 25.18
C CYS A 36 -33.05 23.46 23.72
N ARG A 37 -33.41 24.56 23.06
CA ARG A 37 -32.85 25.00 21.78
C ARG A 37 -31.36 25.25 21.97
N THR A 38 -30.52 24.49 21.27
CA THR A 38 -29.24 24.99 20.76
C THR A 38 -29.06 24.45 19.35
N SER A 39 -29.12 25.38 18.39
CA SER A 39 -28.80 25.17 16.98
C SER A 39 -27.31 24.88 16.85
N ALA A 40 -26.93 23.62 16.93
CA ALA A 40 -25.68 23.14 16.35
C ALA A 40 -26.07 22.40 15.06
N GLN A 41 -25.85 23.05 13.91
CA GLN A 41 -25.84 22.35 12.64
C GLN A 41 -24.80 21.24 12.77
N ALA A 42 -25.25 19.99 12.70
CA ALA A 42 -24.37 18.85 12.49
C ALA A 42 -23.53 19.14 11.24
N PRO A 43 -22.21 18.90 11.26
CA PRO A 43 -21.39 19.10 10.08
C PRO A 43 -21.97 18.24 8.95
N GLN A 44 -22.39 18.89 7.88
CA GLN A 44 -22.77 18.22 6.64
C GLN A 44 -21.52 17.49 6.16
N GLY A 45 -21.46 16.18 6.41
CA GLY A 45 -20.41 15.33 5.85
C GLY A 45 -20.48 15.45 4.33
N GLY A 46 -19.35 15.79 3.70
CA GLY A 46 -19.26 15.95 2.25
C GLY A 46 -19.90 14.78 1.53
N GLU A 47 -20.83 15.08 0.62
CA GLU A 47 -21.50 14.05 -0.19
C GLU A 47 -20.48 13.28 -1.03
N LEU A 48 -20.57 11.96 -0.97
CA LEU A 48 -19.73 11.02 -1.72
C LEU A 48 -19.82 11.31 -3.22
N THR A 49 -18.69 11.59 -3.88
CA THR A 49 -18.62 11.53 -5.35
C THR A 49 -18.26 10.12 -5.79
N ILE A 50 -18.94 9.62 -6.81
CA ILE A 50 -18.77 8.26 -7.33
C ILE A 50 -17.39 8.06 -7.96
N GLU A 51 -16.78 9.16 -8.41
CA GLU A 51 -15.42 9.19 -8.92
C GLU A 51 -14.39 8.67 -7.89
N SER A 52 -14.60 8.95 -6.59
CA SER A 52 -13.73 8.42 -5.52
C SER A 52 -13.83 6.90 -5.35
N LEU A 53 -14.97 6.30 -5.69
CA LEU A 53 -15.23 4.86 -5.61
C LEU A 53 -14.82 4.10 -6.88
N ALA A 54 -14.50 4.84 -7.95
CA ALA A 54 -14.08 4.32 -9.26
C ALA A 54 -12.55 4.14 -9.40
N ALA A 55 -11.74 4.58 -8.42
CA ALA A 55 -10.30 4.35 -8.42
C ALA A 55 -9.98 2.84 -8.56
N PRO A 56 -8.93 2.45 -9.31
CA PRO A 56 -8.60 1.04 -9.47
C PRO A 56 -8.34 0.39 -8.10
N PRO A 57 -8.84 -0.84 -7.85
CA PRO A 57 -8.57 -1.56 -6.62
C PRO A 57 -7.10 -1.99 -6.54
N VAL A 58 -6.60 -2.27 -5.33
CA VAL A 58 -5.26 -2.83 -5.10
C VAL A 58 -5.03 -4.04 -6.01
N ALA A 59 -3.84 -4.12 -6.62
CA ALA A 59 -3.47 -5.23 -7.49
C ALA A 59 -3.47 -6.57 -6.74
N ASN A 60 -3.92 -7.63 -7.41
CA ASN A 60 -3.82 -8.99 -6.87
C ASN A 60 -2.35 -9.44 -6.81
N ILE A 61 -1.97 -10.14 -5.74
CA ILE A 61 -0.58 -10.59 -5.54
C ILE A 61 -0.34 -12.03 -5.96
N LEU A 62 -1.40 -12.84 -6.08
CA LEU A 62 -1.33 -14.24 -6.46
C LEU A 62 -1.92 -14.48 -7.86
N PRO A 63 -1.27 -15.27 -8.73
CA PRO A 63 -1.87 -15.69 -9.99
C PRO A 63 -3.18 -16.47 -9.83
N VAL A 64 -3.26 -17.33 -8.80
CA VAL A 64 -4.45 -18.16 -8.53
C VAL A 64 -5.68 -17.32 -8.15
N THR A 65 -5.48 -16.10 -7.62
CA THR A 65 -6.58 -15.21 -7.25
C THR A 65 -7.02 -14.28 -8.37
N LYS A 66 -6.27 -14.20 -9.49
CA LYS A 66 -6.51 -13.22 -10.55
C LYS A 66 -7.95 -13.26 -11.10
N ALA A 67 -8.47 -14.44 -11.42
CA ALA A 67 -9.83 -14.57 -11.95
C ALA A 67 -10.89 -14.12 -10.93
N VAL A 68 -10.68 -14.43 -9.64
CA VAL A 68 -11.59 -14.00 -8.55
C VAL A 68 -11.52 -12.49 -8.37
N TYR A 69 -10.33 -11.92 -8.47
CA TYR A 69 -10.08 -10.49 -8.42
C TYR A 69 -10.75 -9.77 -9.60
N ASP A 70 -10.45 -10.15 -10.85
CA ASP A 70 -11.02 -9.55 -12.06
C ASP A 70 -12.54 -9.57 -12.04
N ASP A 71 -13.12 -10.68 -11.59
CA ASP A 71 -14.55 -10.80 -11.36
C ASP A 71 -15.06 -9.80 -10.30
N ALA A 72 -14.39 -9.69 -9.15
CA ALA A 72 -14.78 -8.78 -8.09
C ALA A 72 -14.72 -7.32 -8.54
N VAL A 73 -13.70 -6.94 -9.32
CA VAL A 73 -13.58 -5.61 -9.93
C VAL A 73 -14.72 -5.35 -10.91
N ARG A 74 -15.05 -6.31 -11.79
CA ARG A 74 -16.18 -6.17 -12.72
C ARG A 74 -17.51 -5.96 -12.02
N GLU A 75 -17.77 -6.69 -10.94
CA GLU A 75 -18.97 -6.45 -10.12
C GLU A 75 -18.92 -5.09 -9.43
N LEU A 76 -17.76 -4.66 -8.91
CA LEU A 76 -17.63 -3.35 -8.27
C LEU A 76 -17.93 -2.22 -9.25
N VAL A 77 -17.41 -2.29 -10.48
CA VAL A 77 -17.71 -1.34 -11.56
C VAL A 77 -19.20 -1.34 -11.89
N THR A 78 -19.81 -2.53 -11.98
CA THR A 78 -21.25 -2.68 -12.25
C THR A 78 -22.09 -2.06 -11.12
N ALA A 79 -21.71 -2.30 -9.87
CA ALA A 79 -22.34 -1.74 -8.69
C ALA A 79 -22.20 -0.21 -8.64
N ASN A 80 -21.01 0.32 -8.91
CA ASN A 80 -20.76 1.77 -8.97
C ASN A 80 -21.65 2.44 -10.02
N LYS A 81 -21.70 1.90 -11.25
CA LYS A 81 -22.56 2.45 -12.31
C LYS A 81 -24.03 2.46 -11.92
N GLY A 82 -24.51 1.38 -11.31
CA GLY A 82 -25.89 1.29 -10.81
C GLY A 82 -26.15 2.30 -9.68
N MET A 83 -25.21 2.46 -8.75
CA MET A 83 -25.27 3.45 -7.69
C MET A 83 -25.29 4.89 -8.22
N THR A 84 -24.57 5.20 -9.30
CA THR A 84 -24.65 6.50 -9.99
C THR A 84 -26.06 6.83 -10.42
N MET A 85 -26.68 5.91 -11.17
CA MET A 85 -28.01 6.14 -11.69
C MET A 85 -29.03 6.31 -10.55
N LEU A 86 -28.87 5.57 -9.45
CA LEU A 86 -29.75 5.66 -8.29
C LEU A 86 -29.58 6.97 -7.53
N LEU A 87 -28.34 7.42 -7.32
CA LEU A 87 -28.04 8.68 -6.64
C LEU A 87 -28.47 9.90 -7.45
N GLU A 88 -28.24 9.89 -8.78
CA GLU A 88 -28.74 10.92 -9.69
C GLU A 88 -30.28 10.99 -9.65
N ALA A 89 -30.95 9.83 -9.67
CA ALA A 89 -32.40 9.79 -9.58
C ALA A 89 -32.93 10.23 -8.20
N GLU A 90 -32.24 9.90 -7.11
CA GLU A 90 -32.55 10.42 -5.76
C GLU A 90 -32.42 11.96 -5.73
N ARG A 91 -31.31 12.50 -6.25
CA ARG A 91 -31.05 13.94 -6.33
C ARG A 91 -32.12 14.67 -7.14
N ASP A 92 -32.53 14.10 -8.25
CA ASP A 92 -33.57 14.67 -9.13
C ASP A 92 -34.99 14.40 -8.62
N ASN A 93 -35.15 13.73 -7.46
CA ASN A 93 -36.43 13.27 -6.91
C ASN A 93 -37.26 12.40 -7.87
N ARG A 94 -36.57 11.64 -8.72
CA ARG A 94 -37.11 10.70 -9.73
C ARG A 94 -36.84 9.24 -9.39
N LEU A 95 -36.52 8.94 -8.13
CA LEU A 95 -36.20 7.57 -7.70
C LEU A 95 -37.34 6.58 -8.03
N ALA A 96 -38.59 7.02 -7.96
CA ALA A 96 -39.79 6.23 -8.30
C ALA A 96 -39.90 5.85 -9.80
N ASP A 97 -39.17 6.55 -10.68
CA ASP A 97 -39.16 6.29 -12.12
C ASP A 97 -37.98 5.42 -12.56
N VAL A 98 -37.06 5.10 -11.64
CA VAL A 98 -35.94 4.21 -11.93
C VAL A 98 -36.46 2.80 -12.18
N THR A 99 -35.98 2.18 -13.26
CA THR A 99 -36.36 0.80 -13.55
C THR A 99 -35.85 -0.13 -12.46
N PRO A 100 -36.68 -1.07 -11.97
CA PRO A 100 -36.28 -1.97 -10.90
C PRO A 100 -35.11 -2.89 -11.25
N ASN A 101 -34.84 -3.07 -12.55
CA ASN A 101 -33.67 -3.80 -13.02
C ASN A 101 -32.36 -3.19 -12.49
N ILE A 102 -32.28 -1.86 -12.38
CA ILE A 102 -31.10 -1.16 -11.85
C ILE A 102 -30.87 -1.54 -10.39
N PHE A 103 -31.91 -1.54 -9.55
CA PHE A 103 -31.80 -2.00 -8.15
C PHE A 103 -31.34 -3.45 -8.06
N THR A 104 -31.92 -4.32 -8.88
CA THR A 104 -31.55 -5.75 -8.89
C THR A 104 -30.09 -5.95 -9.33
N THR A 105 -29.68 -5.40 -10.47
CA THR A 105 -28.30 -5.54 -10.97
C THR A 105 -27.28 -4.99 -9.97
N THR A 106 -27.56 -3.82 -9.39
CA THR A 106 -26.69 -3.20 -8.37
C THR A 106 -26.56 -4.08 -7.14
N HIS A 107 -27.68 -4.57 -6.60
CA HIS A 107 -27.67 -5.44 -5.43
C HIS A 107 -26.93 -6.77 -5.67
N GLY A 108 -27.15 -7.41 -6.82
CA GLY A 108 -26.46 -8.62 -7.22
C GLY A 108 -24.95 -8.43 -7.30
N ALA A 109 -24.53 -7.34 -7.93
CA ALA A 109 -23.13 -6.98 -8.05
C ALA A 109 -22.48 -6.76 -6.67
N LEU A 110 -23.15 -6.04 -5.77
CA LEU A 110 -22.65 -5.80 -4.40
C LEU A 110 -22.51 -7.10 -3.57
N ILE A 111 -23.43 -8.05 -3.71
CA ILE A 111 -23.29 -9.37 -3.11
C ILE A 111 -22.08 -10.11 -3.72
N GLY A 112 -21.93 -10.03 -5.04
CA GLY A 112 -20.80 -10.59 -5.78
C GLY A 112 -19.46 -10.07 -5.28
N VAL A 113 -19.33 -8.74 -5.09
CA VAL A 113 -18.16 -8.09 -4.50
C VAL A 113 -17.87 -8.66 -3.11
N ARG A 114 -18.84 -8.60 -2.19
CA ARG A 114 -18.66 -9.06 -0.80
C ARG A 114 -18.22 -10.52 -0.68
N ARG A 115 -18.73 -11.37 -1.56
CA ARG A 115 -18.38 -12.79 -1.56
C ARG A 115 -16.99 -13.03 -2.11
N ARG A 116 -16.66 -12.46 -3.28
CA ARG A 116 -15.34 -12.64 -3.89
C ARG A 116 -14.24 -11.98 -3.08
N SER A 117 -14.54 -10.87 -2.41
CA SER A 117 -13.62 -10.25 -1.44
C SER A 117 -13.31 -11.16 -0.26
N SER A 118 -14.30 -11.90 0.27
CA SER A 118 -14.08 -12.94 1.28
C SER A 118 -13.14 -14.03 0.77
N TRP A 119 -13.39 -14.53 -0.44
CA TRP A 119 -12.52 -15.54 -1.05
C TRP A 119 -11.08 -15.04 -1.20
N LEU A 120 -10.87 -13.81 -1.67
CA LEU A 120 -9.54 -13.20 -1.76
C LEU A 120 -8.85 -13.13 -0.39
N THR A 121 -9.56 -12.73 0.66
CA THR A 121 -9.02 -12.74 2.04
C THR A 121 -8.68 -14.17 2.51
N GLU A 122 -9.49 -15.17 2.17
CA GLU A 122 -9.23 -16.58 2.48
C GLU A 122 -7.98 -17.12 1.73
N PHE A 123 -7.65 -16.58 0.55
CA PHE A 123 -6.38 -16.85 -0.15
C PHE A 123 -5.19 -16.07 0.41
N GLY A 124 -5.44 -15.11 1.32
CA GLY A 124 -4.43 -14.23 1.89
C GLY A 124 -4.10 -13.02 1.04
N ASP A 125 -4.94 -12.71 0.04
CA ASP A 125 -4.76 -11.59 -0.86
C ASP A 125 -5.31 -10.29 -0.21
N PRO A 126 -4.47 -9.26 0.01
CA PRO A 126 -4.89 -8.01 0.63
C PRO A 126 -5.97 -7.26 -0.16
N ALA A 127 -6.10 -7.52 -1.47
CA ALA A 127 -7.18 -6.94 -2.29
C ALA A 127 -8.57 -7.34 -1.76
N GLY A 128 -8.70 -8.50 -1.10
CA GLY A 128 -9.94 -8.95 -0.48
C GLY A 128 -10.42 -8.01 0.63
N VAL A 129 -9.52 -7.51 1.47
CA VAL A 129 -9.88 -6.59 2.56
C VAL A 129 -10.41 -5.27 1.99
N GLU A 130 -9.76 -4.75 0.95
CA GLU A 130 -10.19 -3.53 0.29
C GLU A 130 -11.57 -3.66 -0.34
N LEU A 131 -11.73 -4.67 -1.20
CA LEU A 131 -12.96 -4.91 -1.95
C LEU A 131 -14.12 -5.17 -1.00
N SER A 132 -13.87 -5.85 0.12
CA SER A 132 -14.87 -6.06 1.18
C SER A 132 -15.30 -4.72 1.78
N ARG A 133 -14.36 -3.85 2.12
CA ARG A 133 -14.67 -2.52 2.67
C ARG A 133 -15.43 -1.66 1.66
N ARG A 134 -15.00 -1.59 0.39
CA ARG A 134 -15.68 -0.87 -0.70
C ARG A 134 -17.08 -1.43 -1.02
N GLY A 135 -17.24 -2.76 -0.98
CA GLY A 135 -18.53 -3.40 -1.17
C GLY A 135 -19.52 -3.13 -0.03
N ASN A 136 -19.06 -3.19 1.23
CA ASN A 136 -19.90 -2.94 2.41
C ASN A 136 -20.38 -1.49 2.49
N ALA A 137 -19.46 -0.58 2.16
CA ALA A 137 -19.65 0.84 1.87
C ALA A 137 -20.84 1.11 0.94
N LEU A 138 -20.72 0.68 -0.31
CA LEU A 138 -21.78 0.82 -1.32
C LEU A 138 -23.07 0.11 -0.90
N MET A 139 -22.99 -1.06 -0.28
CA MET A 139 -24.16 -1.78 0.22
C MET A 139 -24.93 -1.00 1.29
N LYS A 140 -24.23 -0.29 2.18
CA LYS A 140 -24.86 0.58 3.18
C LYS A 140 -25.65 1.70 2.49
N ARG A 141 -25.06 2.38 1.50
CA ARG A 141 -25.75 3.45 0.74
C ARG A 141 -26.90 2.91 -0.10
N PHE A 142 -26.69 1.76 -0.77
CA PHE A 142 -27.72 1.07 -1.54
C PHE A 142 -28.95 0.76 -0.69
N ARG A 143 -28.75 0.24 0.54
CA ARG A 143 -29.88 -0.04 1.45
C ARG A 143 -30.65 1.23 1.83
N ALA A 144 -29.98 2.37 1.99
CA ALA A 144 -30.66 3.63 2.27
C ALA A 144 -31.54 4.07 1.08
N LEU A 145 -30.98 4.06 -0.14
CA LEU A 145 -31.70 4.35 -1.39
C LEU A 145 -32.88 3.41 -1.61
N LEU A 146 -32.66 2.12 -1.38
CA LEU A 146 -33.72 1.11 -1.45
C LEU A 146 -34.85 1.39 -0.46
N THR A 147 -34.50 1.76 0.78
CA THR A 147 -35.51 2.14 1.78
C THR A 147 -36.34 3.32 1.31
N ASN A 148 -35.70 4.34 0.73
CA ASN A 148 -36.38 5.50 0.15
C ASN A 148 -37.28 5.12 -1.03
N TYR A 149 -36.78 4.28 -1.94
CA TYR A 149 -37.55 3.79 -3.09
C TYR A 149 -38.79 3.01 -2.69
N ASN A 150 -38.67 2.10 -1.70
CA ASN A 150 -39.80 1.32 -1.19
C ASN A 150 -40.88 2.21 -0.56
N ASN A 151 -40.51 3.38 -0.05
CA ASN A 151 -41.43 4.37 0.49
C ASN A 151 -42.07 5.27 -0.60
N THR A 152 -41.70 5.13 -1.88
CA THR A 152 -42.16 6.00 -2.98
C THR A 152 -43.14 5.30 -3.94
N SER A 153 -44.42 5.70 -3.86
CA SER A 153 -45.51 5.45 -4.83
C SER A 153 -45.95 3.99 -5.10
N ARG A 154 -47.11 3.85 -5.76
CA ARG A 154 -47.77 2.59 -6.19
C ARG A 154 -46.89 1.70 -7.09
N LYS A 155 -45.92 2.27 -7.82
CA LYS A 155 -45.00 1.52 -8.71
C LYS A 155 -43.97 0.69 -7.92
N ALA A 156 -43.48 1.19 -6.78
CA ALA A 156 -42.56 0.45 -5.92
C ALA A 156 -43.26 -0.73 -5.24
N GLN A 157 -44.51 -0.53 -4.78
CA GLN A 157 -45.36 -1.62 -4.27
C GLN A 157 -45.70 -2.65 -5.36
N ALA A 158 -46.11 -2.20 -6.55
CA ALA A 158 -46.37 -3.09 -7.69
C ALA A 158 -45.11 -3.85 -8.14
N PHE A 159 -43.92 -3.26 -8.01
CA PHE A 159 -42.66 -3.97 -8.23
C PHE A 159 -42.42 -5.04 -7.16
N LEU A 160 -42.63 -4.76 -5.87
CA LEU A 160 -42.50 -5.77 -4.81
C LEU A 160 -43.50 -6.94 -5.03
N GLU A 161 -44.73 -6.63 -5.44
CA GLU A 161 -45.77 -7.62 -5.78
C GLU A 161 -45.42 -8.43 -7.06
N ASN A 162 -44.94 -7.76 -8.12
CA ASN A 162 -44.52 -8.42 -9.36
C ASN A 162 -43.18 -9.16 -9.23
N THR A 163 -42.38 -8.87 -8.20
CA THR A 163 -41.13 -9.59 -7.93
C THR A 163 -41.39 -10.84 -7.09
N THR A 164 -42.41 -10.82 -6.22
CA THR A 164 -42.83 -11.98 -5.41
C THR A 164 -43.61 -13.03 -6.22
N GLN A 165 -44.47 -12.64 -7.17
CA GLN A 165 -45.25 -13.60 -7.98
C GLN A 165 -44.44 -14.60 -8.84
N PRO A 166 -43.41 -14.20 -9.62
CA PRO A 166 -42.64 -15.14 -10.44
C PRO A 166 -41.72 -16.07 -9.63
N PHE A 167 -41.55 -15.83 -8.32
CA PHE A 167 -40.88 -16.82 -7.47
C PHE A 167 -41.71 -18.10 -7.30
N GLY A 168 -43.05 -18.05 -7.25
CA GLY A 168 -43.86 -19.27 -7.16
C GLY A 168 -43.72 -20.19 -8.39
N ALA A 169 -43.70 -19.60 -9.59
CA ALA A 169 -43.80 -20.33 -10.86
C ALA A 169 -42.60 -21.24 -11.20
N ASN A 170 -41.40 -20.93 -10.69
CA ASN A 170 -40.15 -21.67 -10.99
C ASN A 170 -39.68 -22.59 -9.84
N ALA A 171 -40.59 -23.03 -8.96
CA ALA A 171 -40.25 -23.86 -7.79
C ALA A 171 -39.56 -25.18 -8.16
N ASN A 172 -40.00 -25.86 -9.22
CA ASN A 172 -39.42 -27.14 -9.65
C ASN A 172 -37.97 -26.99 -10.14
N SER A 173 -37.67 -25.97 -10.94
CA SER A 173 -36.30 -25.69 -11.39
C SER A 173 -35.37 -25.37 -10.23
N ARG A 174 -35.83 -24.59 -9.24
CA ARG A 174 -35.05 -24.31 -8.03
C ARG A 174 -34.83 -25.54 -7.16
N ASN A 175 -35.85 -26.39 -6.98
CA ASN A 175 -35.70 -27.64 -6.25
C ASN A 175 -34.69 -28.58 -6.92
N GLN A 176 -34.65 -28.61 -8.25
CA GLN A 176 -33.61 -29.32 -9.00
C GLN A 176 -32.22 -28.73 -8.76
N GLN A 177 -32.09 -27.40 -8.77
CA GLN A 177 -30.83 -26.73 -8.44
C GLN A 177 -30.41 -26.98 -6.98
N TYR A 178 -31.33 -26.96 -6.00
CA TYR A 178 -31.02 -27.33 -4.61
C TYR A 178 -30.52 -28.77 -4.53
N ALA A 179 -31.23 -29.71 -5.15
CA ALA A 179 -30.84 -31.11 -5.18
C ALA A 179 -29.48 -31.34 -5.86
N GLN A 180 -29.13 -30.52 -6.86
CA GLN A 180 -27.83 -30.54 -7.51
C GLN A 180 -26.73 -29.95 -6.61
N ALA A 181 -26.97 -28.81 -5.97
CA ALA A 181 -26.05 -28.20 -5.02
C ALA A 181 -25.77 -29.14 -3.83
N MET A 182 -26.80 -29.77 -3.28
CA MET A 182 -26.67 -30.76 -2.21
C MET A 182 -25.89 -31.99 -2.67
N ARG A 183 -26.13 -32.49 -3.89
CA ARG A 183 -25.34 -33.61 -4.46
C ARG A 183 -23.87 -33.26 -4.61
N LEU A 184 -23.55 -32.05 -5.10
CA LEU A 184 -22.16 -31.59 -5.20
C LEU A 184 -21.51 -31.46 -3.81
N ALA A 185 -22.26 -30.93 -2.83
CA ALA A 185 -21.78 -30.77 -1.46
C ALA A 185 -21.46 -32.13 -0.83
N GLN A 186 -22.39 -33.08 -0.95
CA GLN A 186 -22.25 -34.45 -0.44
C GLN A 186 -21.16 -35.25 -1.15
N ALA A 187 -20.89 -34.95 -2.43
CA ALA A 187 -19.80 -35.54 -3.19
C ALA A 187 -18.42 -34.95 -2.86
N GLY A 188 -18.31 -34.06 -1.85
CA GLY A 188 -17.06 -33.41 -1.46
C GLY A 188 -16.56 -32.35 -2.46
N LYS A 189 -17.37 -31.98 -3.46
CA LYS A 189 -17.03 -30.98 -4.49
C LYS A 189 -17.33 -29.57 -3.96
N ALA A 190 -16.68 -29.19 -2.87
CA ALA A 190 -17.01 -27.99 -2.10
C ALA A 190 -16.91 -26.67 -2.90
N VAL A 191 -15.81 -26.47 -3.65
CA VAL A 191 -15.63 -25.28 -4.51
C VAL A 191 -16.63 -25.25 -5.67
N GLU A 192 -16.86 -26.39 -6.33
CA GLU A 192 -17.87 -26.49 -7.40
C GLU A 192 -19.27 -26.22 -6.88
N THR A 193 -19.59 -26.70 -5.67
CA THR A 193 -20.86 -26.44 -4.98
C THR A 193 -21.04 -24.94 -4.78
N GLU A 194 -20.03 -24.26 -4.23
CA GLU A 194 -20.10 -22.81 -4.02
C GLU A 194 -20.27 -22.03 -5.34
N LEU A 195 -19.53 -22.38 -6.40
CA LEU A 195 -19.66 -21.77 -7.72
C LEU A 195 -21.02 -22.06 -8.36
N PHE A 196 -21.54 -23.28 -8.18
CA PHE A 196 -22.86 -23.66 -8.66
C PHE A 196 -23.96 -22.89 -7.94
N ILE A 197 -23.88 -22.77 -6.60
CA ILE A 197 -24.77 -21.93 -5.80
C ILE A 197 -24.68 -20.48 -6.31
N LEU A 198 -23.46 -19.97 -6.56
CA LEU A 198 -23.29 -18.61 -7.10
C LEU A 198 -24.05 -18.42 -8.41
N LYS A 199 -23.77 -19.24 -9.42
CA LYS A 199 -24.41 -19.15 -10.74
C LYS A 199 -25.93 -19.34 -10.66
N SER A 200 -26.37 -20.29 -9.85
CA SER A 200 -27.79 -20.60 -9.66
C SER A 200 -28.51 -19.44 -9.00
N VAL A 201 -27.87 -18.78 -8.02
CA VAL A 201 -28.48 -17.72 -7.22
C VAL A 201 -28.36 -16.33 -7.87
N GLN A 202 -27.37 -16.09 -8.74
CA GLN A 202 -27.08 -14.80 -9.37
C GLN A 202 -28.29 -14.20 -10.14
N GLY A 203 -29.13 -15.05 -10.74
CA GLY A 203 -30.33 -14.60 -11.48
C GLY A 203 -31.51 -14.13 -10.60
N TRP A 204 -31.52 -14.45 -9.31
CA TRP A 204 -32.66 -14.16 -8.42
C TRP A 204 -32.31 -13.54 -7.07
N MET A 205 -31.09 -13.71 -6.51
CA MET A 205 -30.64 -13.00 -5.30
C MET A 205 -30.89 -11.48 -5.31
N PRO A 206 -30.61 -10.79 -6.43
CA PRO A 206 -31.01 -9.41 -6.63
C PRO A 206 -32.44 -9.06 -6.25
N LYS A 207 -33.38 -9.92 -6.65
CA LYS A 207 -34.83 -9.77 -6.50
C LYS A 207 -35.31 -10.15 -5.11
N ILE A 208 -34.61 -11.09 -4.47
CA ILE A 208 -34.92 -11.60 -3.13
C ILE A 208 -34.50 -10.64 -2.04
N GLY A 209 -33.30 -10.05 -2.10
CA GLY A 209 -32.82 -9.15 -1.03
C GLY A 209 -33.56 -7.82 -0.91
N LEU A 210 -34.44 -7.53 -1.88
CA LEU A 210 -35.37 -6.40 -1.86
C LEU A 210 -36.64 -6.71 -1.03
N LEU A 211 -36.87 -7.98 -0.70
CA LEU A 211 -38.05 -8.48 0.03
C LEU A 211 -37.61 -8.88 1.44
N ALA A 212 -38.34 -8.48 2.49
CA ALA A 212 -37.95 -8.78 3.87
C ALA A 212 -38.13 -10.26 4.27
N ASP A 213 -38.86 -11.06 3.49
CA ASP A 213 -39.31 -12.41 3.84
C ASP A 213 -38.65 -13.51 2.98
N ILE A 214 -37.33 -13.66 3.15
CA ILE A 214 -36.43 -14.40 2.25
C ILE A 214 -36.20 -15.85 2.70
N GLY A 215 -36.34 -16.12 4.00
CA GLY A 215 -35.82 -17.34 4.63
C GLY A 215 -36.36 -18.64 4.04
N HIS A 216 -37.53 -18.62 3.42
CA HIS A 216 -38.14 -19.80 2.81
C HIS A 216 -37.55 -20.15 1.43
N TYR A 217 -37.00 -19.17 0.70
CA TYR A 217 -36.51 -19.35 -0.65
C TYR A 217 -35.02 -19.70 -0.73
N THR A 218 -34.24 -19.49 0.32
CA THR A 218 -32.79 -19.77 0.30
C THR A 218 -32.39 -21.00 1.13
N LYS A 219 -33.30 -21.56 1.94
CA LYS A 219 -33.04 -22.70 2.86
C LYS A 219 -32.29 -23.88 2.23
N GLY A 220 -32.65 -24.29 1.02
CA GLY A 220 -31.99 -25.41 0.33
C GLY A 220 -30.53 -25.11 -0.06
N PHE A 221 -30.25 -23.89 -0.52
CA PHE A 221 -28.88 -23.45 -0.78
C PHE A 221 -28.09 -23.18 0.50
N GLU A 222 -28.74 -22.71 1.57
CA GLU A 222 -28.10 -22.54 2.88
C GLU A 222 -27.61 -23.87 3.45
N GLN A 223 -28.40 -24.95 3.34
CA GLN A 223 -27.95 -26.28 3.76
C GLN A 223 -26.75 -26.78 2.95
N ALA A 224 -26.78 -26.65 1.62
CA ALA A 224 -25.66 -27.01 0.77
C ALA A 224 -24.40 -26.17 1.09
N ARG A 225 -24.60 -24.88 1.37
CA ARG A 225 -23.54 -23.96 1.78
C ARG A 225 -22.94 -24.32 3.13
N LEU A 226 -23.75 -24.66 4.14
CA LEU A 226 -23.25 -25.06 5.46
C LEU A 226 -22.36 -26.31 5.40
N ILE A 227 -22.62 -27.23 4.46
CA ILE A 227 -21.78 -28.40 4.22
C ILE A 227 -20.50 -28.02 3.46
N ALA A 228 -20.63 -27.28 2.36
CA ALA A 228 -19.52 -27.02 1.45
C ALA A 228 -18.58 -25.90 1.90
N ALA A 229 -19.09 -24.85 2.57
CA ALA A 229 -18.32 -23.64 2.85
C ALA A 229 -17.09 -23.86 3.73
N PRO A 230 -17.14 -24.66 4.83
CA PRO A 230 -15.94 -24.92 5.64
C PRO A 230 -14.84 -25.63 4.86
N VAL A 231 -15.21 -26.61 4.03
CA VAL A 231 -14.27 -27.36 3.19
C VAL A 231 -13.70 -26.47 2.09
N ALA A 232 -14.55 -25.68 1.42
CA ALA A 232 -14.12 -24.75 0.38
C ALA A 232 -13.19 -23.66 0.94
N GLN A 233 -13.52 -23.13 2.13
CA GLN A 233 -12.66 -22.19 2.85
C GLN A 233 -11.31 -22.82 3.16
N GLN A 234 -11.27 -24.03 3.74
CA GLN A 234 -10.02 -24.72 4.04
C GLN A 234 -9.19 -24.95 2.76
N GLN A 235 -9.80 -25.38 1.66
CA GLN A 235 -9.12 -25.56 0.38
C GLN A 235 -8.54 -24.25 -0.16
N ARG A 236 -9.25 -23.12 -0.03
CA ARG A 236 -8.74 -21.80 -0.43
C ARG A 236 -7.61 -21.32 0.46
N HIS A 237 -7.71 -21.51 1.78
CA HIS A 237 -6.62 -21.21 2.72
C HIS A 237 -5.35 -22.02 2.37
N GLN A 238 -5.50 -23.33 2.09
CA GLN A 238 -4.39 -24.18 1.67
C GLN A 238 -3.78 -23.71 0.35
N ALA A 239 -4.61 -23.46 -0.67
CA ALA A 239 -4.14 -22.94 -1.96
C ALA A 239 -3.47 -21.57 -1.85
N GLY A 240 -3.96 -20.70 -0.94
CA GLY A 240 -3.36 -19.41 -0.61
C GLY A 240 -1.99 -19.57 0.05
N GLN A 241 -1.89 -20.46 1.06
CA GLN A 241 -0.62 -20.80 1.71
C GLN A 241 0.40 -21.36 0.72
N GLU A 242 0.00 -22.32 -0.11
CA GLU A 242 0.86 -22.90 -1.15
C GLU A 242 1.31 -21.84 -2.17
N GLY A 243 0.38 -21.01 -2.65
CA GLY A 243 0.66 -19.95 -3.61
C GLY A 243 1.61 -18.88 -3.05
N LEU A 244 1.38 -18.43 -1.81
CA LEU A 244 2.25 -17.46 -1.15
C LEU A 244 3.61 -18.07 -0.77
N ALA A 245 3.66 -19.34 -0.34
CA ALA A 245 4.93 -20.02 -0.07
C ALA A 245 5.76 -20.19 -1.35
N ALA A 246 5.12 -20.51 -2.48
CA ALA A 246 5.78 -20.56 -3.78
C ALA A 246 6.28 -19.18 -4.22
N LEU A 247 5.46 -18.13 -4.04
CA LEU A 247 5.85 -16.75 -4.32
C LEU A 247 7.04 -16.32 -3.44
N LEU A 248 6.99 -16.58 -2.13
CA LEU A 248 8.07 -16.31 -1.18
C LEU A 248 9.36 -16.97 -1.63
N LYS A 249 9.32 -18.27 -1.97
CA LYS A 249 10.48 -19.00 -2.48
C LYS A 249 11.05 -18.38 -3.76
N SER A 250 10.19 -17.83 -4.62
CA SER A 250 10.63 -17.19 -5.88
C SER A 250 11.28 -15.81 -5.69
N VAL A 251 10.92 -15.09 -4.62
CA VAL A 251 11.44 -13.74 -4.35
C VAL A 251 12.51 -13.71 -3.26
N TRP A 252 12.61 -14.72 -2.39
CA TRP A 252 13.60 -14.76 -1.31
C TRP A 252 15.00 -14.97 -1.87
N PRO A 253 15.91 -13.99 -1.77
CA PRO A 253 17.25 -14.12 -2.34
C PRO A 253 18.18 -14.95 -1.45
N GLN A 254 19.21 -15.56 -2.05
CA GLN A 254 20.26 -16.26 -1.33
C GLN A 254 21.30 -15.26 -0.81
N VAL A 255 21.00 -14.59 0.32
CA VAL A 255 21.87 -13.56 0.90
C VAL A 255 23.30 -14.08 1.18
N PRO A 256 23.51 -15.28 1.77
CA PRO A 256 24.87 -15.81 1.96
C PRO A 256 25.66 -15.91 0.66
N ALA A 257 25.03 -16.35 -0.44
CA ALA A 257 25.71 -16.48 -1.72
C ALA A 257 26.14 -15.12 -2.30
N VAL A 258 25.33 -14.07 -2.11
CA VAL A 258 25.67 -12.69 -2.54
C VAL A 258 26.85 -12.14 -1.73
N LEU A 259 26.89 -12.44 -0.43
CA LEU A 259 28.00 -12.02 0.44
C LEU A 259 29.29 -12.79 0.14
N ASP A 260 29.20 -14.10 -0.07
CA ASP A 260 30.35 -14.91 -0.51
C ASP A 260 30.88 -14.45 -1.88
N ASP A 261 29.97 -14.09 -2.80
CA ASP A 261 30.35 -13.54 -4.09
C ASP A 261 31.08 -12.21 -3.95
N THR A 262 30.61 -11.35 -3.05
CA THR A 262 31.23 -10.06 -2.71
C THR A 262 32.65 -10.27 -2.21
N ASP A 263 32.84 -11.15 -1.22
CA ASP A 263 34.16 -11.47 -0.65
C ASP A 263 35.11 -12.02 -1.73
N LYS A 264 34.61 -12.88 -2.63
CA LYS A 264 35.39 -13.41 -3.77
C LYS A 264 35.78 -12.31 -4.76
N VAL A 265 34.86 -11.43 -5.14
CA VAL A 265 35.17 -10.31 -6.05
C VAL A 265 36.26 -9.43 -5.44
N VAL A 266 36.13 -9.06 -4.16
CA VAL A 266 37.15 -8.27 -3.44
C VAL A 266 38.51 -8.95 -3.48
N ALA A 267 38.56 -10.26 -3.19
CA ALA A 267 39.80 -11.04 -3.20
C ALA A 267 40.44 -11.13 -4.61
N GLU A 268 39.65 -11.40 -5.64
CA GLU A 268 40.11 -11.48 -7.04
C GLU A 268 40.67 -10.14 -7.53
N ILE A 269 39.96 -9.03 -7.27
CA ILE A 269 40.45 -7.68 -7.58
C ILE A 269 41.74 -7.37 -6.82
N GLY A 270 41.82 -7.73 -5.53
CA GLY A 270 43.05 -7.57 -4.74
C GLY A 270 44.23 -8.33 -5.34
N ALA A 271 44.05 -9.59 -5.72
CA ALA A 271 45.11 -10.45 -6.23
C ALA A 271 45.54 -10.11 -7.65
N ALA A 272 44.59 -9.96 -8.58
CA ALA A 272 44.85 -9.89 -10.01
C ALA A 272 44.47 -8.54 -10.65
N GLY A 273 43.73 -7.67 -9.95
CA GLY A 273 43.16 -6.45 -10.52
C GLY A 273 41.96 -6.67 -11.43
N GLN A 274 41.51 -7.93 -11.57
CA GLN A 274 40.34 -8.30 -12.34
C GLN A 274 39.58 -9.42 -11.63
N ALA A 275 38.25 -9.37 -11.71
CA ALA A 275 37.36 -10.43 -11.28
C ALA A 275 36.61 -11.00 -12.48
N THR A 276 36.27 -12.29 -12.45
CA THR A 276 35.54 -12.95 -13.55
C THR A 276 34.18 -13.42 -13.09
N ARG A 277 33.11 -13.01 -13.77
CA ARG A 277 31.75 -13.50 -13.51
C ARG A 277 31.10 -13.91 -14.83
N GLY A 278 30.75 -15.19 -14.94
CA GLY A 278 30.33 -15.76 -16.22
C GLY A 278 31.47 -15.69 -17.23
N THR A 279 31.23 -15.03 -18.36
CA THR A 279 32.23 -14.78 -19.41
C THR A 279 32.84 -13.39 -19.35
N GLU A 280 32.39 -12.53 -18.43
CA GLU A 280 32.81 -11.14 -18.33
C GLU A 280 33.98 -10.99 -17.34
N GLN A 281 35.05 -10.38 -17.79
CA GLN A 281 36.13 -9.89 -16.93
C GLN A 281 35.83 -8.45 -16.56
N MET A 282 35.90 -8.17 -15.26
CA MET A 282 35.58 -6.86 -14.69
C MET A 282 36.83 -6.31 -13.99
N ASP A 283 37.18 -5.07 -14.31
CA ASP A 283 38.12 -4.30 -13.51
C ASP A 283 37.44 -3.82 -12.20
N GLY A 284 38.18 -3.12 -11.36
CA GLY A 284 37.67 -2.62 -10.08
C GLY A 284 36.37 -1.81 -10.18
N PRO A 285 36.29 -0.74 -10.99
CA PRO A 285 35.06 0.03 -11.17
C PRO A 285 33.88 -0.76 -11.73
N ALA A 286 34.12 -1.67 -12.69
CA ALA A 286 33.07 -2.54 -13.23
C ALA A 286 32.57 -3.52 -12.15
N ALA A 287 33.48 -4.11 -11.37
CA ALA A 287 33.18 -4.99 -10.25
C ALA A 287 32.39 -4.26 -9.15
N PHE A 288 32.75 -3.00 -8.84
CA PHE A 288 32.01 -2.16 -7.91
C PHE A 288 30.56 -1.91 -8.38
N SER A 289 30.39 -1.55 -9.65
CA SER A 289 29.07 -1.36 -10.27
C SER A 289 28.25 -2.65 -10.27
N TYR A 290 28.88 -3.79 -10.51
CA TYR A 290 28.26 -5.12 -10.40
C TYR A 290 27.76 -5.39 -8.97
N LEU A 291 28.59 -5.17 -7.95
CA LEU A 291 28.20 -5.37 -6.55
C LEU A 291 27.08 -4.42 -6.10
N CYS A 292 27.10 -3.15 -6.53
CA CYS A 292 25.99 -2.22 -6.26
C CYS A 292 24.67 -2.71 -6.86
N ARG A 293 24.68 -3.19 -8.11
CA ARG A 293 23.48 -3.77 -8.76
C ARG A 293 22.96 -4.99 -8.00
N ASN A 294 23.87 -5.90 -7.61
CA ASN A 294 23.50 -7.07 -6.82
C ASN A 294 22.90 -6.68 -5.46
N TRP A 295 23.45 -5.66 -4.79
CA TRP A 295 22.89 -5.14 -3.55
C TRP A 295 21.46 -4.63 -3.76
N PHE A 296 21.21 -3.80 -4.79
CA PHE A 296 19.87 -3.28 -5.07
C PHE A 296 18.86 -4.40 -5.32
N VAL A 297 19.16 -5.33 -6.22
CA VAL A 297 18.27 -6.45 -6.55
C VAL A 297 17.98 -7.31 -5.33
N THR A 298 19.02 -7.64 -4.54
CA THR A 298 18.88 -8.46 -3.33
C THR A 298 18.05 -7.73 -2.27
N HIS A 299 18.24 -6.42 -2.09
CA HIS A 299 17.46 -5.62 -1.16
C HIS A 299 15.98 -5.57 -1.57
N GLU A 300 15.68 -5.27 -2.84
CA GLU A 300 14.29 -5.25 -3.33
C GLU A 300 13.60 -6.62 -3.17
N ASN A 301 14.33 -7.70 -3.41
CA ASN A 301 13.85 -9.06 -3.23
C ASN A 301 13.57 -9.39 -1.75
N LEU A 302 14.42 -8.95 -0.81
CA LEU A 302 14.13 -9.05 0.62
C LEU A 302 12.89 -8.24 1.02
N GLN A 303 12.68 -7.05 0.45
CA GLN A 303 11.48 -6.23 0.73
C GLN A 303 10.20 -6.93 0.23
N LYS A 304 10.27 -7.55 -0.96
CA LYS A 304 9.18 -8.38 -1.48
C LYS A 304 8.95 -9.60 -0.60
N ALA A 305 10.00 -10.31 -0.21
CA ALA A 305 9.91 -11.47 0.68
C ALA A 305 9.26 -11.09 2.02
N GLU A 306 9.65 -9.96 2.62
CA GLU A 306 9.02 -9.44 3.84
C GLU A 306 7.51 -9.20 3.63
N ALA A 307 7.11 -8.64 2.48
CA ALA A 307 5.70 -8.42 2.15
C ALA A 307 4.90 -9.71 1.95
N VAL A 308 5.47 -10.72 1.30
CA VAL A 308 4.82 -12.03 1.14
C VAL A 308 4.70 -12.75 2.48
N GLU A 309 5.74 -12.69 3.32
CA GLU A 309 5.70 -13.30 4.65
C GLU A 309 4.65 -12.62 5.54
N MET A 310 4.51 -11.30 5.46
CA MET A 310 3.41 -10.58 6.14
C MET A 310 2.01 -11.08 5.69
N ALA A 311 1.84 -11.39 4.40
CA ALA A 311 0.60 -11.97 3.88
C ALA A 311 0.37 -13.40 4.42
N LEU A 312 1.42 -14.23 4.48
CA LEU A 312 1.39 -15.58 5.07
C LEU A 312 1.05 -15.56 6.55
N SER A 313 1.74 -14.72 7.34
CA SER A 313 1.47 -14.59 8.77
C SER A 313 0.03 -14.16 9.05
N SER A 314 -0.57 -13.38 8.15
CA SER A 314 -1.99 -13.01 8.27
C SER A 314 -2.96 -14.19 8.10
N LEU A 315 -2.60 -15.20 7.29
CA LEU A 315 -3.36 -16.44 7.19
C LEU A 315 -3.16 -17.36 8.40
N GLU A 316 -1.99 -17.31 9.03
CA GLU A 316 -1.59 -18.17 10.15
C GLU A 316 -1.96 -17.60 11.54
N GLY A 317 -2.73 -16.50 11.60
CA GLY A 317 -3.23 -15.93 12.84
C GLY A 317 -2.42 -14.76 13.41
N ASN A 318 -1.60 -14.10 12.60
CA ASN A 318 -0.86 -12.87 12.90
C ASN A 318 0.19 -12.98 14.02
N SER A 319 0.76 -14.16 14.22
CA SER A 319 1.93 -14.34 15.10
C SER A 319 3.20 -13.92 14.36
N PRO A 320 4.17 -13.25 15.03
CA PRO A 320 5.49 -13.00 14.47
C PRO A 320 6.11 -14.33 14.05
N SER A 321 6.41 -14.49 12.75
CA SER A 321 7.04 -15.71 12.26
C SER A 321 8.55 -15.60 12.40
N GLU A 322 9.20 -16.73 12.73
CA GLU A 322 10.66 -16.83 12.74
C GLU A 322 11.28 -16.43 11.39
N ARG A 323 10.58 -16.74 10.29
CA ARG A 323 10.97 -16.34 8.92
C ARG A 323 10.97 -14.83 8.73
N LEU A 324 9.99 -14.11 9.28
CA LEU A 324 9.95 -12.64 9.16
C LEU A 324 11.16 -12.01 9.85
N GLU A 325 11.50 -12.49 11.04
CA GLU A 325 12.70 -12.05 11.77
C GLU A 325 14.00 -12.45 11.06
N GLN A 326 14.03 -13.62 10.42
CA GLN A 326 15.14 -14.03 9.57
C GLN A 326 15.34 -13.07 8.39
N ILE A 327 14.29 -12.72 7.64
CA ILE A 327 14.36 -11.77 6.52
C ILE A 327 14.86 -10.39 7.00
N ARG A 328 14.36 -9.93 8.15
CA ARG A 328 14.78 -8.66 8.76
C ARG A 328 16.27 -8.68 9.14
N THR A 329 16.74 -9.79 9.70
CA THR A 329 18.14 -10.01 10.07
C THR A 329 19.03 -10.07 8.84
N GLU A 330 18.65 -10.83 7.82
CA GLU A 330 19.35 -10.94 6.53
C GLU A 330 19.50 -9.58 5.86
N ARG A 331 18.45 -8.73 5.88
CA ARG A 331 18.52 -7.37 5.34
C ARG A 331 19.54 -6.50 6.06
N LYS A 332 19.57 -6.56 7.39
CA LYS A 332 20.56 -5.82 8.20
C LYS A 332 21.97 -6.30 7.90
N THR A 333 22.20 -7.60 7.87
CA THR A 333 23.49 -8.22 7.57
C THR A 333 23.96 -7.85 6.15
N LEU A 334 23.09 -7.96 5.15
CA LEU A 334 23.38 -7.57 3.77
C LEU A 334 23.82 -6.11 3.71
N ALA A 335 23.07 -5.18 4.30
CA ALA A 335 23.40 -3.76 4.24
C ALA A 335 24.78 -3.45 4.86
N GLN A 336 25.11 -4.07 6.00
CA GLN A 336 26.40 -3.87 6.67
C GLN A 336 27.56 -4.48 5.88
N ARG A 337 27.42 -5.74 5.45
CA ARG A 337 28.48 -6.48 4.74
C ARG A 337 28.73 -5.95 3.33
N MET A 338 27.69 -5.53 2.61
CA MET A 338 27.86 -4.90 1.29
C MET A 338 28.58 -3.56 1.39
N ALA A 339 28.22 -2.70 2.35
CA ALA A 339 28.91 -1.43 2.54
C ALA A 339 30.40 -1.61 2.87
N GLN A 340 30.72 -2.61 3.71
CA GLN A 340 32.09 -2.98 4.03
C GLN A 340 32.83 -3.55 2.80
N GLY A 341 32.23 -4.51 2.10
CA GLY A 341 32.84 -5.14 0.92
C GLY A 341 33.13 -4.15 -0.21
N LEU A 342 32.24 -3.17 -0.44
CA LEU A 342 32.51 -2.09 -1.41
C LEU A 342 33.71 -1.22 -1.00
N ALA A 343 33.84 -0.89 0.28
CA ALA A 343 35.00 -0.16 0.79
C ALA A 343 36.30 -0.97 0.66
N GLU A 344 36.25 -2.26 0.96
CA GLU A 344 37.38 -3.18 0.83
C GLU A 344 37.79 -3.37 -0.64
N LEU A 345 36.84 -3.41 -1.56
CA LEU A 345 37.12 -3.47 -3.01
C LEU A 345 37.95 -2.26 -3.46
N VAL A 346 37.52 -1.04 -3.09
CA VAL A 346 38.25 0.20 -3.41
C VAL A 346 39.66 0.17 -2.84
N ARG A 347 39.83 -0.32 -1.61
CA ARG A 347 41.16 -0.48 -0.98
C ARG A 347 42.02 -1.52 -1.71
N ALA A 348 41.43 -2.66 -2.09
CA ALA A 348 42.10 -3.74 -2.78
C ALA A 348 42.59 -3.34 -4.18
N ASP A 349 41.83 -2.50 -4.88
CA ASP A 349 42.16 -1.98 -6.21
C ASP A 349 43.12 -0.77 -6.17
N SER A 350 43.30 -0.15 -5.01
CA SER A 350 43.99 1.14 -4.86
C SER A 350 45.42 1.19 -5.41
N ASN A 351 46.12 0.06 -5.54
CA ASN A 351 47.47 -0.02 -6.09
C ASN A 351 47.53 0.02 -7.63
N ARG A 352 46.39 -0.25 -8.29
CA ARG A 352 46.28 -0.31 -9.76
C ARG A 352 45.38 0.79 -10.31
N ALA A 353 44.55 1.39 -9.45
CA ALA A 353 43.67 2.48 -9.79
C ALA A 353 44.41 3.68 -10.42
N THR A 354 43.74 4.31 -11.38
CA THR A 354 44.10 5.57 -12.04
C THR A 354 43.05 6.64 -11.72
N SER A 355 43.31 7.91 -12.07
CA SER A 355 42.31 8.98 -11.93
C SER A 355 41.00 8.68 -12.67
N GLU A 356 41.06 8.10 -13.87
CA GLU A 356 39.86 7.72 -14.62
C GLU A 356 39.03 6.64 -13.88
N THR A 357 39.70 5.65 -13.27
CA THR A 357 38.99 4.64 -12.47
C THR A 357 38.36 5.25 -11.21
N PHE A 358 39.04 6.22 -10.59
CA PHE A 358 38.52 6.94 -9.43
C PHE A 358 37.24 7.71 -9.76
N ASP A 359 37.20 8.40 -10.91
CA ASP A 359 36.00 9.09 -11.39
C ASP A 359 34.82 8.11 -11.58
N LYS A 360 35.07 6.91 -12.11
CA LYS A 360 34.06 5.85 -12.26
C LYS A 360 33.55 5.33 -10.91
N TYR A 361 34.45 5.15 -9.93
CA TYR A 361 34.06 4.79 -8.56
C TYR A 361 33.18 5.87 -7.94
N LEU A 362 33.58 7.15 -8.03
CA LEU A 362 32.82 8.28 -7.50
C LEU A 362 31.43 8.39 -8.13
N ALA A 363 31.33 8.28 -9.46
CA ALA A 363 30.05 8.32 -10.16
C ALA A 363 29.10 7.20 -9.69
N THR A 364 29.62 6.00 -9.46
CA THR A 364 28.82 4.86 -9.00
C THR A 364 28.43 5.00 -7.52
N ALA A 365 29.36 5.41 -6.67
CA ALA A 365 29.13 5.65 -5.25
C ALA A 365 28.14 6.81 -5.00
N ALA A 366 28.21 7.87 -5.82
CA ALA A 366 27.26 8.98 -5.80
C ALA A 366 25.82 8.49 -6.02
N ASN A 367 25.59 7.64 -7.01
CA ASN A 367 24.29 7.04 -7.28
C ASN A 367 23.81 6.10 -6.16
N LEU A 368 24.74 5.38 -5.52
CA LEU A 368 24.44 4.54 -4.36
C LEU A 368 23.99 5.36 -3.15
N GLN A 369 24.65 6.50 -2.90
CA GLN A 369 24.38 7.36 -1.75
C GLN A 369 22.97 7.98 -1.80
N ILE A 370 22.45 8.26 -2.99
CA ILE A 370 21.06 8.72 -3.20
C ILE A 370 20.03 7.74 -2.60
N ARG A 371 20.33 6.44 -2.61
CA ARG A 371 19.41 5.38 -2.17
C ARG A 371 19.70 4.86 -0.76
N ALA A 372 20.83 5.21 -0.16
CA ALA A 372 21.26 4.70 1.13
C ALA A 372 20.78 5.57 2.30
N THR A 373 20.52 4.93 3.45
CA THR A 373 20.31 5.68 4.70
C THR A 373 21.58 6.42 5.11
N SER A 374 21.44 7.63 5.67
CA SER A 374 22.57 8.46 6.12
C SER A 374 23.53 7.67 7.01
N GLY A 375 24.82 7.74 6.70
CA GLY A 375 25.89 7.07 7.44
C GLY A 375 26.13 5.59 7.10
N ALA A 376 25.28 4.95 6.28
CA ALA A 376 25.48 3.55 5.89
C ALA A 376 26.77 3.32 5.07
N LEU A 377 27.26 4.34 4.37
CA LEU A 377 28.40 4.27 3.45
C LEU A 377 29.67 4.94 4.00
N ARG A 378 29.77 5.21 5.31
CA ARG A 378 30.92 5.93 5.91
C ARG A 378 32.28 5.28 5.61
N GLU A 379 32.35 3.95 5.62
CA GLU A 379 33.59 3.24 5.33
C GLU A 379 34.00 3.32 3.85
N LEU A 380 33.01 3.34 2.96
CA LEU A 380 33.23 3.54 1.53
C LEU A 380 33.74 4.96 1.26
N ASP A 381 33.13 5.97 1.89
CA ASP A 381 33.55 7.37 1.79
C ASP A 381 35.03 7.55 2.20
N ARG A 382 35.42 6.97 3.34
CA ARG A 382 36.82 6.95 3.79
C ARG A 382 37.76 6.26 2.79
N ALA A 383 37.34 5.14 2.21
CA ALA A 383 38.15 4.40 1.24
C ALA A 383 38.35 5.21 -0.06
N LEU A 384 37.30 5.90 -0.52
CA LEU A 384 37.35 6.77 -1.70
C LEU A 384 38.21 8.01 -1.45
N LEU A 385 38.09 8.65 -0.29
CA LEU A 385 38.95 9.78 0.07
C LEU A 385 40.43 9.40 0.06
N ALA A 386 40.78 8.27 0.70
CA ALA A 386 42.16 7.78 0.71
C ALA A 386 42.69 7.44 -0.69
N LEU A 387 41.84 6.88 -1.56
CA LEU A 387 42.20 6.62 -2.95
C LEU A 387 42.42 7.92 -3.73
N GLY A 388 41.49 8.88 -3.60
CA GLY A 388 41.58 10.19 -4.25
C GLY A 388 42.84 10.95 -3.84
N ASP A 389 43.16 10.98 -2.55
CA ASP A 389 44.37 11.64 -2.05
C ASP A 389 45.65 10.98 -2.54
N LYS A 390 45.68 9.65 -2.66
CA LYS A 390 46.80 8.93 -3.27
C LYS A 390 47.01 9.32 -4.73
N LEU A 391 45.93 9.39 -5.51
CA LEU A 391 45.98 9.67 -6.95
C LEU A 391 46.22 11.15 -7.26
N HIS A 392 45.75 12.05 -6.41
CA HIS A 392 45.80 13.49 -6.62
C HIS A 392 46.66 14.24 -5.59
N GLN A 393 47.58 13.54 -4.90
CA GLN A 393 48.54 14.14 -3.97
C GLN A 393 47.89 15.04 -2.90
N ASN A 394 46.89 14.50 -2.18
CA ASN A 394 46.10 15.19 -1.15
C ASN A 394 45.24 16.37 -1.63
N ARG A 395 45.13 16.61 -2.95
CA ARG A 395 44.27 17.67 -3.49
C ARG A 395 42.79 17.39 -3.28
N VAL A 396 42.37 16.13 -3.13
CA VAL A 396 40.98 15.78 -2.89
C VAL A 396 40.55 16.24 -1.49
N SER A 397 41.34 15.91 -0.46
CA SER A 397 41.10 16.42 0.91
C SER A 397 41.14 17.95 0.96
N ALA A 398 42.15 18.58 0.36
CA ALA A 398 42.24 20.05 0.35
C ALA A 398 41.06 20.72 -0.38
N LEU A 399 40.58 20.14 -1.48
CA LEU A 399 39.39 20.62 -2.18
C LEU A 399 38.13 20.39 -1.35
N GLY A 400 38.01 19.24 -0.68
CA GLY A 400 36.93 18.96 0.26
C GLY A 400 36.82 20.03 1.34
N GLU A 401 37.92 20.29 2.05
CA GLU A 401 37.99 21.33 3.08
C GLU A 401 37.63 22.72 2.54
N ALA A 402 38.08 23.05 1.32
CA ALA A 402 37.77 24.34 0.68
C ALA A 402 36.29 24.47 0.28
N LEU A 403 35.63 23.36 -0.08
CA LEU A 403 34.23 23.35 -0.50
C LEU A 403 33.25 23.12 0.67
N ASP A 404 33.71 22.57 1.80
CA ASP A 404 32.86 22.20 2.93
C ASP A 404 32.10 23.40 3.50
N GLU A 405 32.78 24.53 3.71
CA GLU A 405 32.13 25.75 4.21
C GLU A 405 31.11 26.30 3.20
N LEU A 406 31.44 26.28 1.90
CA LEU A 406 30.52 26.72 0.85
C LEU A 406 29.28 25.84 0.80
N LEU A 407 29.45 24.52 0.75
CA LEU A 407 28.36 23.54 0.75
C LEU A 407 27.51 23.64 2.02
N TYR A 408 28.15 23.82 3.18
CA TYR A 408 27.46 24.07 4.44
C TYR A 408 26.56 25.31 4.36
N TRP A 409 27.05 26.44 3.85
CA TRP A 409 26.25 27.66 3.71
C TRP A 409 25.16 27.55 2.65
N ARG A 410 25.39 26.81 1.56
CA ARG A 410 24.35 26.48 0.58
C ARG A 410 23.25 25.62 1.19
N GLU A 411 23.62 24.62 1.99
CA GLU A 411 22.68 23.79 2.74
C GLU A 411 21.85 24.60 3.71
N LYS A 412 22.51 25.42 4.54
CA LYS A 412 21.82 26.29 5.50
C LYS A 412 20.90 27.29 4.81
N SER A 413 21.30 27.83 3.66
CA SER A 413 20.47 28.74 2.87
C SER A 413 19.24 28.05 2.27
N ALA A 414 19.43 26.86 1.68
CA ALA A 414 18.33 26.06 1.13
C ALA A 414 17.35 25.65 2.25
N GLU A 415 17.88 25.19 3.38
CA GLU A 415 17.12 24.82 4.58
C GLU A 415 16.35 26.03 5.14
N ALA A 416 16.98 27.20 5.24
CA ALA A 416 16.33 28.42 5.72
C ALA A 416 15.18 28.87 4.82
N ARG A 417 15.36 28.81 3.48
CA ARG A 417 14.29 29.11 2.51
C ARG A 417 13.15 28.11 2.60
N ALA A 418 13.47 26.81 2.68
CA ALA A 418 12.48 25.76 2.86
C ALA A 418 11.71 25.92 4.17
N LYS A 419 12.38 26.22 5.29
CA LYS A 419 11.74 26.49 6.58
C LYS A 419 10.85 27.73 6.54
N ALA A 420 11.28 28.79 5.88
CA ALA A 420 10.48 30.00 5.73
C ALA A 420 9.18 29.72 4.97
N GLN A 421 9.25 28.92 3.90
CA GLN A 421 8.07 28.49 3.13
C GLN A 421 7.22 27.52 3.93
N ALA A 422 7.82 26.51 4.58
CA ALA A 422 7.12 25.46 5.33
C ALA A 422 6.27 25.98 6.50
N ARG A 423 6.44 27.23 6.95
CA ARG A 423 5.52 27.87 7.92
C ARG A 423 4.07 27.90 7.42
N GLU A 424 3.87 27.94 6.11
CA GLU A 424 2.55 27.89 5.46
C GLU A 424 2.10 26.46 5.11
N TYR A 425 2.97 25.46 5.32
CA TYR A 425 2.78 24.07 4.87
C TYR A 425 3.04 23.12 6.04
N PRO A 426 2.01 22.72 6.81
CA PRO A 426 2.18 21.68 7.82
C PRO A 426 2.86 20.43 7.25
N SER A 427 3.62 19.71 8.07
CA SER A 427 4.16 18.42 7.64
C SER A 427 3.00 17.49 7.27
N ALA A 428 3.21 16.65 6.25
CA ALA A 428 2.18 15.71 5.80
C ALA A 428 1.65 14.83 6.94
N GLN A 429 2.56 14.36 7.81
CA GLN A 429 2.22 13.61 9.02
C GLN A 429 1.34 14.42 9.98
N ALA A 430 1.70 15.67 10.31
CA ALA A 430 0.91 16.51 11.20
C ALA A 430 -0.46 16.84 10.61
N ALA A 431 -0.52 17.15 9.32
CA ALA A 431 -1.77 17.41 8.60
C ALA A 431 -2.71 16.19 8.65
N LEU A 432 -2.16 14.98 8.49
CA LEU A 432 -2.92 13.74 8.62
C LEU A 432 -3.34 13.41 10.04
N ILE A 433 -2.49 13.61 11.04
CA ILE A 433 -2.85 13.39 12.45
C ILE A 433 -4.02 14.31 12.83
N VAL A 434 -3.94 15.59 12.45
CA VAL A 434 -5.02 16.55 12.64
C VAL A 434 -6.28 16.09 11.93
N ALA A 435 -6.19 15.72 10.66
CA ALA A 435 -7.33 15.23 9.90
C ALA A 435 -7.93 13.97 10.55
N ALA A 436 -7.12 12.99 10.94
CA ALA A 436 -7.59 11.75 11.53
C ALA A 436 -8.26 11.96 12.90
N ARG A 437 -7.85 12.99 13.66
CA ARG A 437 -8.46 13.36 14.95
C ARG A 437 -9.71 14.24 14.82
N SER A 438 -9.82 15.06 13.78
CA SER A 438 -10.85 16.10 13.65
C SER A 438 -12.22 15.60 13.15
N ALA A 439 -12.60 14.35 13.45
CA ALA A 439 -13.82 13.69 12.95
C ALA A 439 -13.97 13.73 11.41
N SER A 440 -12.86 13.80 10.67
CA SER A 440 -12.85 13.78 9.20
C SER A 440 -12.97 12.36 8.64
N GLY A 441 -13.11 12.23 7.32
CA GLY A 441 -13.24 10.95 6.60
C GLY A 441 -12.24 9.87 7.03
N LEU A 442 -11.04 10.25 7.52
CA LEU A 442 -9.96 9.36 7.96
C LEU A 442 -10.21 8.63 9.30
N ALA A 443 -11.24 8.97 10.07
CA ALA A 443 -11.47 8.41 11.40
C ALA A 443 -11.62 6.87 11.41
N GLY A 444 -12.15 6.27 10.33
CA GLY A 444 -12.26 4.82 10.20
C GLY A 444 -10.99 4.11 9.77
N LEU A 445 -9.92 4.85 9.42
CA LEU A 445 -8.63 4.29 9.05
C LEU A 445 -7.72 4.12 10.28
N LEU A 446 -8.04 4.64 11.46
CA LEU A 446 -7.18 4.44 12.64
C LEU A 446 -7.74 3.35 13.56
N PRO A 447 -6.89 2.52 14.18
CA PRO A 447 -7.30 1.75 15.35
C PRO A 447 -7.78 2.73 16.42
N ALA A 448 -8.93 2.44 17.04
CA ALA A 448 -9.49 3.29 18.10
C ALA A 448 -8.49 3.56 19.26
N ALA A 449 -7.55 2.64 19.49
CA ALA A 449 -6.49 2.75 20.49
C ALA A 449 -5.39 3.77 20.16
N ASN A 450 -5.23 4.19 18.90
CA ASN A 450 -4.12 5.04 18.44
C ASN A 450 -4.47 6.53 18.37
N LEU A 451 -5.71 6.92 18.71
CA LEU A 451 -6.14 8.32 18.68
C LEU A 451 -5.47 9.18 19.78
N GLY A 452 -4.81 8.57 20.77
CA GLY A 452 -4.27 9.25 21.95
C GLY A 452 -2.75 9.42 22.03
N SER A 453 -1.94 8.82 21.14
CA SER A 453 -0.47 8.99 21.19
C SER A 453 -0.02 10.07 20.18
N PRO A 454 0.65 11.15 20.62
CA PRO A 454 1.17 12.20 19.74
C PRO A 454 2.41 11.77 18.94
N ASP A 455 3.13 10.72 19.38
CA ASP A 455 4.46 10.37 18.85
C ASP A 455 4.44 9.15 17.90
N GLN A 456 3.27 8.58 17.60
CA GLN A 456 3.16 7.42 16.71
C GLN A 456 2.51 7.81 15.38
N SER A 457 3.18 7.47 14.29
CA SER A 457 2.64 7.61 12.95
C SER A 457 1.33 6.84 12.83
N PRO A 458 0.25 7.48 12.33
CA PRO A 458 -1.06 6.86 12.24
C PRO A 458 -0.99 5.55 11.45
N ARG A 459 -1.36 4.44 12.10
CA ARG A 459 -1.43 3.13 11.46
C ARG A 459 -2.75 3.05 10.72
N PHE A 460 -2.71 3.15 9.38
CA PHE A 460 -3.93 3.10 8.59
C PHE A 460 -4.45 1.66 8.44
N LEU A 461 -5.73 1.46 8.71
CA LEU A 461 -6.50 0.25 8.53
C LEU A 461 -7.34 0.41 7.28
N GLY A 462 -7.08 -0.39 6.26
CA GLY A 462 -7.84 -0.58 5.03
C GLY A 462 -7.62 0.45 3.94
N SER A 463 -7.76 -0.01 2.71
CA SER A 463 -7.59 0.76 1.47
C SER A 463 -8.91 1.27 0.87
N SER A 464 -9.96 1.47 1.68
CA SER A 464 -11.27 1.89 1.14
C SER A 464 -11.37 3.42 1.00
N PRO A 465 -11.72 3.94 -0.20
CA PRO A 465 -11.93 5.36 -0.43
C PRO A 465 -13.06 5.98 0.40
N GLU A 466 -14.07 5.22 0.85
CA GLU A 466 -15.10 5.77 1.75
C GLU A 466 -14.54 6.24 3.09
N VAL A 467 -13.47 5.59 3.54
CA VAL A 467 -12.75 5.96 4.76
C VAL A 467 -11.73 7.08 4.50
N VAL A 468 -11.70 7.59 3.28
CA VAL A 468 -11.05 8.83 2.91
C VAL A 468 -12.09 9.63 2.13
N THR A 469 -13.19 9.98 2.78
CA THR A 469 -14.01 11.08 2.26
C THR A 469 -13.10 12.30 2.32
N LEU A 470 -12.55 12.65 1.15
CA LEU A 470 -11.72 13.82 0.96
C LEU A 470 -12.48 15.01 1.56
N VAL A 471 -12.04 15.45 2.74
CA VAL A 471 -12.36 16.78 3.23
C VAL A 471 -11.71 17.71 2.23
N GLU A 472 -12.51 18.20 1.28
CA GLU A 472 -12.18 19.16 0.23
C GLU A 472 -10.75 19.04 -0.33
N PRO A 473 -10.56 18.39 -1.50
CA PRO A 473 -9.26 18.21 -2.16
C PRO A 473 -8.63 19.50 -2.73
N GLY A 474 -8.99 20.69 -2.24
CA GLY A 474 -8.53 21.96 -2.78
C GLY A 474 -7.95 22.85 -1.70
N GLY A 475 -6.62 22.93 -1.60
CA GLY A 475 -5.95 24.03 -0.90
C GLY A 475 -5.26 23.68 0.42
N LYS A 476 -5.28 22.43 0.89
CA LYS A 476 -4.40 22.02 1.98
C LYS A 476 -2.98 21.82 1.45
N ARG A 477 -2.13 22.74 1.86
CA ARG A 477 -0.70 22.74 1.62
C ARG A 477 -0.01 21.79 2.61
N ILE A 478 0.86 20.92 2.12
CA ILE A 478 1.68 20.04 2.96
C ILE A 478 3.14 20.11 2.55
N THR A 479 4.02 19.76 3.48
CA THR A 479 5.44 19.50 3.22
C THR A 479 5.72 18.00 3.35
N LEU A 480 6.48 17.47 2.39
CA LEU A 480 6.99 16.10 2.34
C LEU A 480 8.51 16.10 2.44
N GLU A 481 9.05 14.97 2.87
CA GLU A 481 10.49 14.73 2.93
C GLU A 481 10.91 13.61 1.97
N ARG A 482 12.18 13.62 1.56
CA ARG A 482 12.87 12.57 0.80
C ARG A 482 12.16 12.20 -0.50
N VAL A 483 12.14 13.14 -1.45
CA VAL A 483 11.66 12.88 -2.80
C VAL A 483 12.73 12.12 -3.58
N GLY A 484 12.36 10.92 -4.05
CA GLY A 484 13.23 10.08 -4.86
C GLY A 484 13.40 10.56 -6.30
N PRO A 485 14.25 9.87 -7.08
CA PRO A 485 14.50 10.23 -8.47
C PRO A 485 13.24 10.10 -9.35
N SER A 486 13.23 10.83 -10.46
CA SER A 486 12.13 10.78 -11.45
C SER A 486 12.09 9.44 -12.20
N THR A 487 10.92 8.83 -12.30
CA THR A 487 10.66 7.65 -13.15
C THR A 487 9.76 8.05 -14.33
N GLY A 488 10.26 8.93 -15.20
CA GLY A 488 9.49 9.47 -16.33
C GLY A 488 8.72 10.75 -15.96
N ALA A 489 7.40 10.74 -16.14
CA ALA A 489 6.55 11.92 -15.91
C ALA A 489 6.21 12.17 -14.43
N THR A 490 6.46 11.18 -13.56
CA THR A 490 6.16 11.23 -12.12
C THR A 490 7.39 10.95 -11.27
N ARG A 491 7.50 11.67 -10.16
CA ARG A 491 8.40 11.41 -9.03
C ARG A 491 7.61 10.80 -7.89
N VAL A 492 8.31 10.00 -7.08
CA VAL A 492 7.72 9.37 -5.90
C VAL A 492 8.60 9.66 -4.68
N SER A 493 7.99 10.05 -3.58
CA SER A 493 8.71 10.18 -2.30
C SER A 493 9.01 8.82 -1.70
N GLN A 494 10.04 8.76 -0.85
CA GLN A 494 10.24 7.58 -0.01
C GLN A 494 9.02 7.35 0.88
N LEU A 495 8.79 6.07 1.22
CA LEU A 495 7.78 5.71 2.20
C LEU A 495 8.26 6.16 3.58
N HIS A 496 7.56 7.13 4.16
CA HIS A 496 7.81 7.65 5.49
C HIS A 496 6.48 7.70 6.25
N ASP A 497 6.45 7.17 7.47
CA ASP A 497 5.26 7.24 8.33
C ASP A 497 3.97 6.74 7.68
N ARG A 498 4.04 5.60 6.97
CA ARG A 498 2.92 4.99 6.25
C ARG A 498 2.37 5.88 5.13
N MET A 499 3.16 6.82 4.63
CA MET A 499 2.80 7.68 3.52
C MET A 499 3.89 7.71 2.46
N PHE A 500 3.47 7.85 1.22
CA PHE A 500 4.33 8.31 0.14
C PHE A 500 3.53 9.25 -0.75
N ALA A 501 4.21 10.00 -1.60
CA ALA A 501 3.53 10.89 -2.52
C ALA A 501 3.97 10.66 -3.95
N THR A 502 3.04 10.86 -4.88
CA THR A 502 3.35 11.02 -6.29
C THR A 502 3.24 12.49 -6.65
N MET A 503 4.10 12.93 -7.55
CA MET A 503 4.16 14.33 -7.97
C MET A 503 4.69 14.42 -9.39
N PRO A 504 4.31 15.45 -10.17
CA PRO A 504 4.81 15.60 -11.53
C PRO A 504 6.31 15.91 -11.52
N SER A 505 7.02 15.39 -12.54
CA SER A 505 8.49 15.50 -12.64
C SER A 505 9.00 16.82 -13.21
N ASN A 506 8.10 17.73 -13.60
CA ASN A 506 8.42 18.97 -14.32
C ASN A 506 8.98 20.04 -13.38
N VAL A 507 10.28 19.94 -13.09
CA VAL A 507 11.03 20.98 -12.38
C VAL A 507 12.18 21.40 -13.28
N GLU A 508 12.25 22.69 -13.59
CA GLU A 508 13.37 23.25 -14.33
C GLU A 508 14.57 23.37 -13.39
N LEU A 509 15.63 22.63 -13.70
CA LEU A 509 16.83 22.52 -12.86
C LEU A 509 18.10 23.00 -13.56
N SER A 510 18.03 23.44 -14.82
CA SER A 510 19.21 23.84 -15.59
C SER A 510 20.03 24.92 -14.88
N GLU A 511 19.42 26.06 -14.56
CA GLU A 511 20.11 27.17 -13.88
C GLU A 511 20.62 26.80 -12.47
N PRO A 512 19.81 26.23 -11.55
CA PRO A 512 20.32 25.80 -10.24
C PRO A 512 21.46 24.78 -10.31
N LEU A 513 21.42 23.87 -11.30
CA LEU A 513 22.45 22.85 -11.50
C LEU A 513 23.75 23.47 -12.04
N GLU A 514 23.68 24.38 -13.01
CA GLU A 514 24.86 25.07 -13.52
C GLU A 514 25.51 25.96 -12.45
N LEU A 515 24.70 26.65 -11.64
CA LEU A 515 25.22 27.40 -10.47
C LEU A 515 25.88 26.48 -9.44
N LEU A 516 25.32 25.28 -9.21
CA LEU A 516 25.92 24.30 -8.30
C LEU A 516 27.24 23.76 -8.87
N LYS A 517 27.32 23.46 -10.17
CA LYS A 517 28.57 23.02 -10.82
C LYS A 517 29.65 24.09 -10.73
N ALA A 518 29.31 25.34 -11.02
CA ALA A 518 30.24 26.47 -10.96
C ALA A 518 30.83 26.64 -9.57
N ASP A 519 29.99 26.64 -8.53
CA ASP A 519 30.41 26.72 -7.12
C ASP A 519 31.31 25.55 -6.71
N LEU A 520 31.06 24.37 -7.28
CA LEU A 520 31.85 23.17 -7.02
C LEU A 520 33.09 23.03 -7.92
N LEU A 521 33.37 24.02 -8.76
CA LEU A 521 34.47 24.03 -9.73
C LEU A 521 34.43 22.83 -10.70
N VAL A 522 33.23 22.30 -10.95
CA VAL A 522 33.00 21.18 -11.85
C VAL A 522 32.68 21.70 -13.25
N SER A 523 33.38 21.13 -14.24
CA SER A 523 33.17 21.41 -15.66
C SER A 523 33.38 20.12 -16.47
N ASP A 524 33.15 20.18 -17.78
CA ASP A 524 33.45 19.04 -18.67
C ASP A 524 34.94 18.65 -18.65
N ALA A 525 35.83 19.58 -18.30
CA ALA A 525 37.26 19.35 -18.15
C ALA A 525 37.69 18.99 -16.71
N THR A 526 36.85 19.27 -15.72
CA THR A 526 37.14 19.06 -14.29
C THR A 526 35.99 18.28 -13.64
N PRO A 527 36.07 16.93 -13.57
CA PRO A 527 35.04 16.13 -12.94
C PRO A 527 34.99 16.35 -11.42
N PRO A 528 33.89 15.99 -10.74
CA PRO A 528 33.80 16.06 -9.29
C PRO A 528 34.82 15.12 -8.64
N LEU A 529 35.66 15.65 -7.75
CA LEU A 529 36.74 14.88 -7.11
C LEU A 529 36.40 14.34 -5.71
N THR A 530 35.31 14.80 -5.10
CA THR A 530 34.86 14.32 -3.77
C THR A 530 33.52 13.61 -3.91
N LEU A 531 33.25 12.65 -3.01
CA LEU A 531 31.97 11.95 -2.98
C LEU A 531 30.81 12.91 -2.66
N THR A 532 31.01 13.88 -1.77
CA THR A 532 30.00 14.91 -1.45
C THR A 532 29.63 15.71 -2.69
N THR A 533 30.60 16.16 -3.47
CA THR A 533 30.37 16.90 -4.73
C THR A 533 29.67 16.01 -5.77
N ALA A 534 30.18 14.79 -5.98
CA ALA A 534 29.62 13.85 -6.95
C ALA A 534 28.17 13.46 -6.60
N SER A 535 27.89 13.15 -5.33
CA SER A 535 26.54 12.79 -4.85
C SER A 535 25.57 13.96 -4.92
N SER A 536 26.03 15.19 -4.61
CA SER A 536 25.21 16.40 -4.73
C SER A 536 24.79 16.69 -6.17
N LEU A 537 25.71 16.53 -7.13
CA LEU A 537 25.40 16.71 -8.55
C LEU A 537 24.53 15.56 -9.08
N ALA A 538 24.84 14.32 -8.71
CA ALA A 538 24.03 13.16 -9.11
C ALA A 538 22.60 13.25 -8.56
N ALA A 539 22.43 13.67 -7.30
CA ALA A 539 21.12 13.89 -6.70
C ALA A 539 20.35 14.99 -7.41
N ALA A 540 20.98 16.13 -7.70
CA ALA A 540 20.35 17.22 -8.45
C ALA A 540 19.94 16.78 -9.87
N GLN A 541 20.81 16.07 -10.60
CA GLN A 541 20.54 15.54 -11.94
C GLN A 541 19.43 14.49 -11.95
N ALA A 542 19.43 13.58 -10.97
CA ALA A 542 18.39 12.57 -10.80
C ALA A 542 17.07 13.18 -10.30
N GLY A 543 17.10 14.43 -9.84
CA GLY A 543 15.94 15.10 -9.31
C GLY A 543 15.53 14.61 -7.92
N CYS A 544 16.51 14.25 -7.09
CA CYS A 544 16.26 13.93 -5.70
C CYS A 544 16.15 15.23 -4.90
N PHE A 545 15.18 15.31 -4.00
CA PHE A 545 14.98 16.48 -3.16
C PHE A 545 14.81 16.06 -1.72
N ASP A 546 15.38 16.84 -0.80
CA ASP A 546 15.22 16.60 0.63
C ASP A 546 13.80 16.91 1.07
N ARG A 547 13.19 17.97 0.49
CA ARG A 547 11.81 18.36 0.78
C ARG A 547 11.09 18.89 -0.44
N CYS A 548 9.77 18.75 -0.43
CA CYS A 548 8.86 19.33 -1.40
C CYS A 548 7.63 19.83 -0.66
N GLY A 549 7.12 21.01 -1.00
CA GLY A 549 5.85 21.48 -0.49
C GLY A 549 4.90 21.87 -1.61
N GLY A 550 3.63 21.68 -1.38
CA GLY A 550 2.62 21.89 -2.40
C GLY A 550 1.20 21.61 -1.92
N SER A 551 0.25 21.81 -2.82
CA SER A 551 -1.16 21.56 -2.59
C SER A 551 -1.51 20.09 -2.86
N VAL A 552 -2.24 19.46 -1.94
CA VAL A 552 -2.73 18.09 -2.10
C VAL A 552 -3.88 18.08 -3.11
N LYS A 553 -3.74 17.31 -4.20
CA LYS A 553 -4.82 17.08 -5.16
C LYS A 553 -5.73 15.93 -4.73
N ALA A 554 -5.13 14.85 -4.24
CA ALA A 554 -5.86 13.65 -3.85
C ALA A 554 -5.05 12.81 -2.85
N ILE A 555 -5.74 11.96 -2.10
CA ILE A 555 -5.15 10.99 -1.17
C ILE A 555 -5.80 9.63 -1.44
N TYR A 556 -4.99 8.59 -1.65
CA TYR A 556 -5.44 7.22 -1.92
C TYR A 556 -4.89 6.28 -0.85
N PRO A 557 -5.74 5.49 -0.20
CA PRO A 557 -5.27 4.46 0.70
C PRO A 557 -4.93 3.19 -0.11
N ASN A 558 -3.69 2.74 -0.02
CA ASN A 558 -3.16 1.54 -0.71
C ASN A 558 -2.80 0.46 0.32
N SER A 559 -2.88 -0.82 -0.05
CA SER A 559 -2.38 -1.90 0.83
C SER A 559 -0.88 -1.77 1.06
N LEU A 560 -0.43 -1.92 2.32
CA LEU A 560 1.00 -1.94 2.65
C LEU A 560 1.74 -3.08 1.91
N ILE A 561 1.16 -4.28 1.92
CA ILE A 561 1.74 -5.47 1.29
C ILE A 561 1.93 -5.23 -0.20
N VAL A 562 0.88 -4.77 -0.89
CA VAL A 562 0.95 -4.53 -2.34
C VAL A 562 1.87 -3.38 -2.69
N THR A 563 1.90 -2.33 -1.88
CA THR A 563 2.84 -1.21 -2.07
C THR A 563 4.29 -1.70 -1.99
N ARG A 564 4.65 -2.51 -0.99
CA ARG A 564 6.01 -3.05 -0.85
C ARG A 564 6.38 -4.05 -1.95
N LEU A 565 5.40 -4.77 -2.50
CA LEU A 565 5.61 -5.67 -3.64
C LEU A 565 5.80 -4.93 -4.96
N THR A 566 4.99 -3.89 -5.18
CA THR A 566 4.91 -3.15 -6.45
C THR A 566 5.99 -2.08 -6.54
N TRP A 567 6.29 -1.42 -5.43
CA TRP A 567 7.28 -0.34 -5.34
C TRP A 567 8.27 -0.59 -4.20
N PRO A 568 9.08 -1.66 -4.26
CA PRO A 568 10.10 -1.95 -3.24
C PRO A 568 11.12 -0.81 -3.09
N GLN A 569 11.33 -0.02 -4.14
CA GLN A 569 12.26 1.12 -4.17
C GLN A 569 11.82 2.33 -3.32
N LEU A 570 10.58 2.34 -2.79
CA LEU A 570 10.14 3.40 -1.87
C LEU A 570 10.87 3.35 -0.53
N LEU A 571 11.49 2.21 -0.20
CA LEU A 571 12.23 2.03 1.03
C LEU A 571 13.72 2.23 0.76
N PRO A 572 14.42 3.03 1.58
CA PRO A 572 15.86 3.25 1.40
C PRO A 572 16.65 1.96 1.67
N LEU A 573 17.83 1.86 1.05
CA LEU A 573 18.82 0.84 1.41
C LEU A 573 19.25 1.06 2.86
N GLY A 574 18.98 0.08 3.70
CA GLY A 574 19.29 0.15 5.11
C GLY A 574 18.53 -0.88 5.95
N PRO A 575 18.73 -0.83 7.28
CA PRO A 575 18.05 -1.73 8.19
C PRO A 575 16.52 -1.51 8.17
N PRO A 576 15.73 -2.55 8.53
CA PRO A 576 14.60 -2.40 9.41
C PRO A 576 13.90 -1.07 9.62
N LEU A 577 12.84 -0.70 8.89
CA LEU A 577 11.77 0.02 9.61
C LEU A 577 10.94 -1.07 10.30
N ILE A 578 11.26 -1.34 11.57
CA ILE A 578 10.57 -2.36 12.35
C ILE A 578 9.15 -1.87 12.63
N GLU A 579 8.17 -2.59 12.10
CA GLU A 579 6.77 -2.36 12.37
C GLU A 579 6.18 -3.62 13.01
N ASP A 580 6.05 -3.62 14.33
CA ASP A 580 5.35 -4.67 15.07
C ASP A 580 3.87 -4.29 15.19
N VAL A 581 3.08 -4.87 14.30
CA VAL A 581 1.65 -4.56 14.19
C VAL A 581 0.87 -5.83 13.85
N PRO A 582 -0.21 -6.16 14.59
CA PRO A 582 -1.09 -7.27 14.22
C PRO A 582 -1.85 -6.96 12.91
N ASN A 583 -2.32 -8.01 12.23
CA ASN A 583 -3.20 -7.96 11.05
C ASN A 583 -2.62 -7.22 9.83
N PHE A 584 -1.55 -7.75 9.22
CA PHE A 584 -0.86 -7.09 8.10
C PHE A 584 -1.74 -6.87 6.85
N GLN A 585 -2.66 -7.79 6.55
CA GLN A 585 -3.58 -7.63 5.41
C GLN A 585 -4.53 -6.43 5.52
N GLU A 586 -4.81 -5.98 6.74
CA GLU A 586 -5.64 -4.80 6.96
C GLU A 586 -4.86 -3.50 6.89
N GLN A 587 -3.54 -3.55 6.78
CA GLN A 587 -2.73 -2.36 6.85
C GLN A 587 -2.67 -1.63 5.51
N ALA A 588 -2.81 -0.32 5.61
CA ALA A 588 -2.71 0.59 4.49
C ALA A 588 -1.56 1.58 4.65
N VAL A 589 -1.18 2.14 3.52
CA VAL A 589 -0.34 3.32 3.35
C VAL A 589 -1.13 4.36 2.59
N LEU A 590 -0.89 5.64 2.85
CA LEU A 590 -1.53 6.71 2.10
C LEU A 590 -0.59 7.19 0.99
N GLN A 591 -1.06 7.06 -0.25
CA GLN A 591 -0.49 7.75 -1.39
C GLN A 591 -1.09 9.15 -1.45
N VAL A 592 -0.25 10.17 -1.53
CA VAL A 592 -0.68 11.56 -1.73
C VAL A 592 -0.30 12.01 -3.14
N ASP A 593 -1.26 12.47 -3.92
CA ASP A 593 -0.97 13.16 -5.18
C ASP A 593 -0.76 14.64 -4.87
N LEU A 594 0.49 15.07 -4.95
CA LEU A 594 0.90 16.43 -4.62
C LEU A 594 1.07 17.25 -5.92
N GLN A 595 0.61 18.50 -5.90
CA GLN A 595 1.02 19.55 -6.84
C GLN A 595 2.11 20.41 -6.18
N PRO A 596 3.39 20.22 -6.54
CA PRO A 596 4.49 20.97 -5.96
C PRO A 596 4.39 22.46 -6.24
N GLU A 597 4.59 23.27 -5.21
CA GLU A 597 4.73 24.73 -5.25
C GLU A 597 6.18 25.16 -4.96
N TRP A 598 6.98 24.27 -4.36
CA TRP A 598 8.41 24.47 -4.16
C TRP A 598 9.16 23.16 -3.89
N TRP A 599 10.47 23.19 -4.11
CA TRP A 599 11.41 22.08 -3.96
C TRP A 599 12.65 22.52 -3.22
N GLN A 600 13.16 21.65 -2.36
CA GLN A 600 14.43 21.83 -1.66
C GLN A 600 15.37 20.68 -2.01
N HIS A 601 16.41 20.99 -2.78
CA HIS A 601 17.61 20.15 -2.86
C HIS A 601 18.52 20.48 -1.68
N SER A 602 19.48 19.61 -1.36
CA SER A 602 20.42 19.86 -0.26
C SER A 602 21.15 21.19 -0.41
N HIS A 603 21.42 21.64 -1.63
CA HIS A 603 22.24 22.85 -1.89
C HIS A 603 21.53 24.00 -2.58
N PHE A 604 20.23 23.88 -2.85
CA PHE A 604 19.45 24.95 -3.47
C PHE A 604 17.95 24.76 -3.26
N PHE A 605 17.21 25.86 -3.45
CA PHE A 605 15.76 25.91 -3.33
C PHE A 605 15.16 26.41 -4.64
N VAL A 606 14.15 25.73 -5.16
CA VAL A 606 13.51 26.02 -6.44
C VAL A 606 12.01 26.23 -6.25
N LYS A 607 11.43 27.22 -6.93
CA LYS A 607 9.99 27.32 -7.14
C LYS A 607 9.71 26.95 -8.59
N PRO A 608 8.67 26.13 -8.88
CA PRO A 608 8.20 25.97 -10.25
C PRO A 608 7.94 27.35 -10.85
N ALA A 609 8.36 27.59 -12.09
CA ALA A 609 7.96 28.80 -12.80
C ALA A 609 6.43 28.89 -12.76
N ASP A 610 5.88 30.04 -12.37
CA ASP A 610 4.44 30.24 -12.25
C ASP A 610 3.77 29.70 -13.52
N ALA A 611 3.00 28.63 -13.37
CA ALA A 611 2.17 28.13 -14.45
C ALA A 611 1.24 29.28 -14.80
N SER A 612 1.50 29.93 -15.93
CA SER A 612 0.64 30.99 -16.44
C SER A 612 -0.79 30.45 -16.42
N PRO A 613 -1.78 31.20 -15.88
CA PRO A 613 -3.14 30.72 -15.85
C PRO A 613 -3.53 30.38 -17.27
N GLN A 614 -3.87 29.11 -17.52
CA GLN A 614 -4.48 28.72 -18.78
C GLN A 614 -5.82 29.47 -18.85
N SER A 615 -5.82 30.51 -19.67
CA SER A 615 -6.96 31.37 -20.00
C SER A 615 -8.04 30.59 -20.73
#